data_AF-A0A7L2DEC1-F1
#
_entry.id   AF-A0A7L2DEC1-F1
#
_cell.length_a   1.000
_cell.length_b   1.000
_cell.length_c   1.000
_cell.angle_alpha   90.00
_cell.angle_beta   90.00
_cell.angle_gamma   90.00
#
_symmetry.space_group_name_H-M   'P 1'
#
loop_
_entity.id
_entity.type
_entity.pdbx_description
1 polymer ?
#
loop_
_entity_poly.entity_id
_entity_poly.type
_entity_poly.pdbx_seq_one_letter_code
_entity_poly.pdbx_strand_id
1 'polypeptide(L)'
;RRRRMKATVPRITLRKIIKKRKPQLRLAANADLLDWHFYFTFKPECLDVVVHLNFILFLHRLAEEARTNAFEDKSRVIKSVHAISAAKVL
;
A
#
# COMPACT_ATOMS: atom_id res chain seq x y z
N ARG A 1 10.65 -23.89 5.79
CA ARG A 1 11.27 -22.67 6.37
C ARG A 1 10.29 -21.50 6.21
N ARG A 2 9.42 -21.20 7.19
CA ARG A 2 8.48 -20.05 7.12
C ARG A 2 9.27 -18.74 7.24
N ARG A 3 9.44 -17.99 6.15
CA ARG A 3 9.95 -16.61 6.22
C ARG A 3 8.92 -15.76 6.95
N ARG A 4 9.24 -15.24 8.14
CA ARG A 4 8.46 -14.16 8.75
C ARG A 4 8.46 -13.01 7.74
N MET A 5 7.29 -12.65 7.20
CA MET A 5 7.12 -11.39 6.50
C MET A 5 7.47 -10.29 7.50
N LYS A 6 8.51 -9.50 7.21
CA LYS A 6 8.82 -8.32 8.02
C LYS A 6 7.67 -7.33 7.81
N ALA A 7 6.82 -7.17 8.84
CA ALA A 7 5.68 -6.26 8.81
C ALA A 7 6.09 -4.77 8.85
N THR A 8 7.39 -4.49 8.94
CA THR A 8 7.92 -3.13 8.89
C THR A 8 7.99 -2.65 7.44
N VAL A 9 7.20 -1.63 7.16
CA VAL A 9 7.07 -1.09 5.82
C VAL A 9 8.21 -0.13 5.53
N PRO A 10 8.81 -0.21 4.33
CA PRO A 10 9.94 0.64 3.97
C PRO A 10 9.46 2.07 3.66
N ARG A 11 9.23 2.86 4.72
CA ARG A 11 8.74 4.25 4.65
C ARG A 11 9.59 5.14 3.73
N ILE A 12 10.90 4.94 3.71
CA ILE A 12 11.84 5.66 2.82
C ILE A 12 11.58 5.31 1.36
N THR A 13 11.33 4.05 1.04
CA THR A 13 11.05 3.59 -0.33
C THR A 13 9.72 4.15 -0.83
N LEU A 14 8.68 4.16 0.02
CA LEU A 14 7.39 4.77 -0.32
C LEU A 14 7.52 6.27 -0.59
N ARG A 15 8.24 7.02 0.28
CA ARG A 15 8.51 8.45 0.06
C ARG A 15 9.20 8.71 -1.28
N LYS A 16 10.19 7.88 -1.65
CA LYS A 16 10.87 7.98 -2.96
C LYS A 16 9.93 7.74 -4.13
N ILE A 17 9.07 6.72 -4.07
CA ILE A 17 8.11 6.40 -5.15
C ILE A 17 7.08 7.53 -5.30
N ILE A 18 6.54 8.05 -4.19
CA ILE A 18 5.56 9.14 -4.19
C ILE A 18 6.21 10.41 -4.77
N LYS A 19 7.42 10.76 -4.32
CA LYS A 19 8.14 11.95 -4.81
C LYS A 19 8.49 11.86 -6.30
N LYS A 20 8.81 10.64 -6.79
CA LYS A 20 9.06 10.39 -8.21
C LYS A 20 7.81 10.56 -9.07
N ARG A 21 6.63 10.16 -8.58
CA ARG A 21 5.35 10.26 -9.31
C ARG A 21 4.66 11.62 -9.17
N LYS A 22 4.81 12.30 -8.03
CA LYS A 22 4.26 13.65 -7.78
C LYS A 22 5.30 14.51 -7.05
N PRO A 23 6.19 15.20 -7.79
CA PRO A 23 7.28 15.99 -7.18
C PRO A 23 6.78 17.19 -6.36
N GLN A 24 5.62 17.76 -6.70
CA GLN A 24 5.01 18.88 -5.96
C GLN A 24 4.45 18.50 -4.57
N LEU A 25 4.34 17.21 -4.25
CA LEU A 25 3.80 16.74 -2.98
C LEU A 25 4.88 16.82 -1.87
N ARG A 26 4.59 17.50 -0.76
CA ARG A 26 5.49 17.60 0.42
C ARG A 26 4.98 16.65 1.52
N LEU A 27 5.83 15.68 1.90
CA LEU A 27 5.57 14.72 2.98
C LEU A 27 6.23 15.26 4.25
N ALA A 28 5.42 15.67 5.23
CA ALA A 28 5.94 16.27 6.45
C ALA A 28 6.74 15.26 7.28
N ALA A 29 7.83 15.74 7.88
CA ALA A 29 8.64 14.99 8.82
C ALA A 29 8.42 15.61 10.19
N ASN A 30 7.63 14.92 11.03
CA ASN A 30 7.51 15.17 12.47
C ASN A 30 6.76 16.48 12.83
N ALA A 31 5.42 16.46 12.86
CA ALA A 31 4.64 17.45 13.59
C ALA A 31 4.39 17.00 15.04
N ASP A 32 5.42 17.09 15.90
CA ASP A 32 5.27 16.81 17.34
C ASP A 32 4.82 18.04 18.15
N LEU A 33 4.65 19.19 17.52
CA LEU A 33 4.13 20.39 18.16
C LEU A 33 3.29 21.12 17.11
N LEU A 34 2.01 21.34 17.39
CA LEU A 34 1.14 22.45 16.96
C LEU A 34 -0.32 22.00 16.73
N ASP A 35 -1.13 22.36 17.73
CA ASP A 35 -2.54 22.75 17.75
C ASP A 35 -3.58 22.05 16.88
N TRP A 36 -4.58 21.51 17.58
CA TRP A 36 -5.76 20.80 17.10
C TRP A 36 -6.59 21.57 16.04
N HIS A 37 -6.53 22.90 16.02
CA HIS A 37 -7.27 23.74 15.08
C HIS A 37 -6.67 23.71 13.66
N PHE A 38 -5.35 23.49 13.54
CA PHE A 38 -4.66 23.34 12.25
C PHE A 38 -4.77 21.89 11.71
N TYR A 39 -5.01 20.95 12.62
CA TYR A 39 -5.16 19.52 12.39
C TYR A 39 -6.30 19.15 11.41
N PHE A 40 -7.30 20.03 11.27
CA PHE A 40 -8.44 19.80 10.38
C PHE A 40 -8.21 20.33 8.96
N THR A 41 -7.36 21.35 8.79
CA THR A 41 -7.19 22.05 7.49
C THR A 41 -5.93 21.60 6.74
N PHE A 42 -4.91 21.06 7.43
CA PHE A 42 -3.61 20.81 6.80
C PHE A 42 -2.87 19.63 7.44
N LYS A 43 -3.43 18.42 7.34
CA LYS A 43 -2.82 17.19 7.90
C LYS A 43 -2.25 16.27 6.81
N PRO A 44 -1.04 16.56 6.27
CA PRO A 44 -0.36 15.70 5.29
C PRO A 44 0.22 14.41 5.90
N GLU A 45 0.21 14.26 7.23
CA GLU A 45 0.69 13.05 7.92
C GLU A 45 -0.28 11.87 7.79
N CYS A 46 -1.57 12.17 7.58
CA CYS A 46 -2.53 11.15 7.17
C CYS A 46 -2.18 10.60 5.79
N LEU A 47 -1.46 11.32 4.92
CA LEU A 47 -1.21 10.85 3.56
C LEU A 47 -0.22 9.68 3.52
N ASP A 48 0.84 9.69 4.33
CA ASP A 48 1.79 8.57 4.40
C ASP A 48 1.09 7.31 4.95
N VAL A 49 0.25 7.45 5.98
CA VAL A 49 -0.52 6.33 6.57
C VAL A 49 -1.66 5.87 5.67
N VAL A 50 -2.37 6.78 5.02
CA VAL A 50 -3.48 6.46 4.10
C VAL A 50 -2.96 5.83 2.82
N VAL A 51 -1.86 6.33 2.24
CA VAL A 51 -1.22 5.68 1.07
C VAL A 51 -0.70 4.30 1.46
N HIS A 52 -0.16 4.16 2.67
CA HIS A 52 0.32 2.88 3.14
C HIS A 52 -0.80 1.88 3.41
N LEU A 53 -1.87 2.30 4.10
CA LEU A 53 -3.06 1.51 4.34
C LEU A 53 -3.74 1.14 3.02
N ASN A 54 -3.86 2.09 2.08
CA ASN A 54 -4.41 1.84 0.75
C ASN A 54 -3.57 0.82 -0.03
N PHE A 55 -2.25 0.86 0.10
CA PHE A 55 -1.37 -0.15 -0.50
C PHE A 55 -1.57 -1.54 0.13
N ILE A 56 -1.72 -1.63 1.46
CA ILE A 56 -2.02 -2.91 2.13
C ILE A 56 -3.39 -3.43 1.72
N LEU A 57 -4.41 -2.57 1.68
CA LEU A 57 -5.77 -2.94 1.26
C LEU A 57 -5.79 -3.36 -0.21
N PHE A 58 -5.03 -2.69 -1.08
CA PHE A 58 -4.85 -3.09 -2.47
C PHE A 58 -4.20 -4.47 -2.57
N LEU A 59 -3.11 -4.72 -1.85
CA LEU A 59 -2.46 -6.03 -1.83
C LEU A 59 -3.38 -7.13 -1.29
N HIS A 60 -4.21 -6.81 -0.28
CA HIS A 60 -5.19 -7.75 0.26
C HIS A 60 -6.25 -8.10 -0.78
N ARG A 61 -6.84 -7.10 -1.44
CA ARG A 61 -7.83 -7.33 -2.52
C ARG A 61 -7.22 -8.10 -3.69
N LEU A 62 -6.02 -7.73 -4.10
CA LEU A 62 -5.29 -8.43 -5.17
C LEU A 62 -4.98 -9.88 -4.79
N ALA A 63 -4.63 -10.14 -3.53
CA ALA A 63 -4.36 -11.50 -3.06
C ALA A 63 -5.64 -12.33 -3.03
N GLU A 64 -6.77 -11.76 -2.61
CA GLU A 64 -8.06 -12.45 -2.59
C GLU A 64 -8.51 -12.80 -4.02
N GLU A 65 -8.44 -11.82 -4.92
CA GLU A 65 -8.79 -11.98 -6.34
C GLU A 65 -7.84 -12.94 -7.08
N ALA A 66 -6.54 -12.95 -6.74
CA ALA A 66 -5.62 -13.93 -7.31
C ALA A 66 -5.89 -15.35 -6.79
N ARG A 67 -6.49 -15.47 -5.60
CA ARG A 67 -6.82 -16.75 -4.96
C ARG A 67 -8.12 -17.34 -5.50
N THR A 68 -9.13 -16.52 -5.76
CA THR A 68 -10.36 -16.94 -6.47
C THR A 68 -10.03 -17.44 -7.87
N ASN A 69 -9.24 -16.67 -8.63
CA ASN A 69 -8.78 -17.06 -9.95
C ASN A 69 -7.98 -18.38 -9.94
N ALA A 70 -7.12 -18.58 -8.93
CA ALA A 70 -6.38 -19.85 -8.79
C ALA A 70 -7.29 -21.03 -8.44
N PHE A 71 -8.35 -20.79 -7.65
CA PHE A 71 -9.32 -21.81 -7.27
C PHE A 71 -10.17 -22.23 -8.47
N GLU A 72 -10.61 -21.29 -9.30
CA GLU A 72 -11.31 -21.57 -10.57
C GLU A 72 -10.46 -22.41 -11.54
N ASP A 73 -9.16 -22.11 -11.63
CA ASP A 73 -8.18 -22.88 -12.42
C ASP A 73 -7.78 -24.22 -11.75
N LYS A 74 -8.41 -24.60 -10.62
CA LYS A 74 -8.09 -25.79 -9.81
C LYS A 74 -6.61 -25.88 -9.43
N SER A 75 -5.96 -24.73 -9.31
CA SER A 75 -4.53 -24.59 -9.08
C SER A 75 -4.25 -24.55 -7.59
N ARG A 76 -3.37 -25.45 -7.14
CA ARG A 76 -2.99 -25.55 -5.72
C ARG A 76 -2.08 -24.40 -5.24
N VAL A 77 -1.55 -23.60 -6.17
CA VAL A 77 -0.61 -22.49 -5.93
C VAL A 77 -1.00 -21.28 -6.78
N ILE A 78 -0.89 -20.07 -6.22
CA ILE A 78 -1.08 -18.82 -6.95
C ILE A 78 0.09 -18.62 -7.91
N LYS A 79 -0.18 -18.72 -9.22
CA LYS A 79 0.80 -18.47 -10.29
C LYS A 79 0.77 -16.99 -10.70
N SER A 80 1.80 -16.56 -11.43
CA SER A 80 1.88 -15.20 -11.98
C SER A 80 0.67 -14.87 -12.87
N VAL A 81 0.13 -15.86 -13.59
CA VAL A 81 -1.04 -15.69 -14.47
C VAL A 81 -2.27 -15.22 -13.66
N HIS A 82 -2.52 -15.80 -12.49
CA HIS A 82 -3.66 -15.45 -11.63
C HIS A 82 -3.48 -14.07 -10.99
N ALA A 83 -2.23 -13.68 -10.69
CA ALA A 83 -1.93 -12.35 -10.19
C ALA A 83 -2.09 -11.28 -11.28
N ILE A 84 -1.72 -11.59 -12.53
CA ILE A 84 -1.88 -10.68 -13.67
C ILE A 84 -3.36 -10.52 -14.04
N SER A 85 -4.15 -11.60 -14.02
CA SER A 85 -5.60 -11.50 -14.24
C SER A 85 -6.26 -10.65 -13.15
N ALA A 86 -5.95 -10.92 -11.88
CA ALA A 86 -6.45 -10.14 -10.74
C ALA A 86 -6.05 -8.65 -10.80
N ALA A 87 -4.81 -8.36 -11.22
CA ALA A 87 -4.32 -6.99 -11.32
C ALA A 87 -4.96 -6.18 -12.47
N LYS A 88 -5.61 -6.83 -13.44
CA LYS A 88 -6.36 -6.15 -14.50
C LYS A 88 -7.77 -5.73 -14.06
N VAL A 89 -8.30 -6.39 -13.03
CA VAL A 89 -9.65 -6.14 -12.50
C VAL A 89 -9.65 -4.97 -11.51
N LEU A 90 -8.51 -4.69 -10.87
CA LEU A 90 -8.30 -3.61 -9.90
C LEU A 90 -7.65 -2.37 -10.55
#